data_AF-A0A2V8Y299-F1
#
_entry.id   AF-A0A2V8Y299-F1
#
_cell.length_a   1.000
_cell.length_b   1.000
_cell.length_c   1.000
_cell.angle_alpha   90.00
_cell.angle_beta   90.00
_cell.angle_gamma   90.00
#
_symmetry.space_group_name_H-M   'P 1'
#
loop_
_entity.id
_entity.type
_entity.pdbx_description
1 polymer ?
#
loop_
_entity_poly.entity_id
_entity_poly.type
_entity_poly.pdbx_seq_one_letter_code
_entity_poly.pdbx_strand_id
1 'polypeptide(L)'
;MNIAEVVSGRAKLKGIRRALLSAAARNVLADQLRALLPAGAVVGPLRIREAQFKPRRKLTAYYDVVVYAEGKKASCVRPIAVTWESETDADRSGETVDITKAVAEAVRRGVAAPFLQLTADLPELNMHMRVSPLDARFTQLARLSDPQHVRTMLADTYASANGASDRRRIRDYKIASVKYRPGRRHVLRYDPEDPGGGETVFAKVYISDEEARTFRREDGARTFRVAREVADWLAERDGLNCLRPLAYVADDAVVLYPRLCGVPFSEYARRLNADPAKWLRRAGEAVCTLHQLPVALASRPEPHDFAAEIRSIMRKSRHVSALLPDVGSVMEAVLDCAQELHDRLSQEPPTFTHGDLKSEHLWVFAGGLTVMDLDSSRLGDPALDVGYFLADWQFRQAHLDQAGTDEMYESFLAGYVPRALKDFSIRVRLCEAVELVKCAVRRVQLFENDWALRTTELVERSQAVIEDVQRTLVLRGRRFPLARSFDPTSAGKSRYLQ
;
A
#
# COMPACT_ATOMS: atom_id res chain seq x y z
N MET A 1 -10.19 28.82 13.19
CA MET A 1 -10.73 27.47 12.88
C MET A 1 -10.39 26.59 14.06
N ASN A 2 -11.35 25.90 14.67
CA ASN A 2 -11.08 25.11 15.88
C ASN A 2 -10.39 23.78 15.51
N ILE A 3 -9.06 23.70 15.71
CA ILE A 3 -8.28 22.48 15.40
C ILE A 3 -8.67 21.33 16.33
N ALA A 4 -8.98 21.59 17.59
CA ALA A 4 -9.37 20.54 18.53
C ALA A 4 -10.69 19.84 18.09
N GLU A 5 -11.63 20.56 17.49
CA GLU A 5 -12.82 19.96 16.87
C GLU A 5 -12.51 19.15 15.60
N VAL A 6 -11.51 19.56 14.82
CA VAL A 6 -11.04 18.80 13.64
C VAL A 6 -10.36 17.51 14.07
N VAL A 7 -9.41 17.56 15.01
CA VAL A 7 -8.66 16.39 15.50
C VAL A 7 -9.56 15.42 16.30
N SER A 8 -10.52 15.93 17.07
CA SER A 8 -11.51 15.07 17.76
C SER A 8 -12.57 14.46 16.83
N GLY A 9 -12.75 15.01 15.63
CA GLY A 9 -13.78 14.60 14.67
C GLY A 9 -15.13 15.30 14.82
N ARG A 10 -15.32 16.12 15.87
CA ARG A 10 -16.57 16.89 16.10
C ARG A 10 -16.90 17.85 14.95
N ALA A 11 -15.89 18.37 14.26
CA ALA A 11 -16.08 19.22 13.08
C ALA A 11 -16.60 18.46 11.83
N LYS A 12 -16.75 17.13 11.92
CA LYS A 12 -17.16 16.20 10.85
C LYS A 12 -16.25 16.31 9.61
N LEU A 13 -16.62 15.61 8.53
CA LEU A 13 -15.87 15.63 7.27
C LEU A 13 -15.70 17.07 6.73
N LYS A 14 -16.74 17.92 6.80
CA LYS A 14 -16.70 19.31 6.34
C LYS A 14 -15.60 20.13 7.03
N GLY A 15 -15.41 19.94 8.33
CA GLY A 15 -14.33 20.58 9.10
C GLY A 15 -12.94 20.10 8.72
N ILE A 16 -12.74 18.79 8.59
CA ILE A 16 -11.47 18.20 8.13
C ILE A 16 -11.11 18.72 6.73
N ARG A 17 -12.07 18.71 5.79
CA ARG A 17 -11.89 19.26 4.44
C ARG A 17 -11.53 20.74 4.46
N ARG A 18 -12.17 21.54 5.32
CA ARG A 18 -11.85 22.97 5.49
C ARG A 18 -10.40 23.16 5.99
N ALA A 19 -9.95 22.33 6.91
CA ALA A 19 -8.57 22.37 7.41
C ALA A 19 -7.53 21.99 6.34
N LEU A 20 -7.85 21.05 5.46
CA LEU A 20 -6.93 20.58 4.41
C LEU A 20 -6.92 21.45 3.13
N LEU A 21 -8.05 22.07 2.78
CA LEU A 21 -8.30 22.62 1.44
C LEU A 21 -8.67 24.11 1.40
N SER A 22 -9.09 24.73 2.50
CA SER A 22 -9.53 26.13 2.45
C SER A 22 -8.37 27.09 2.15
N ALA A 23 -8.67 28.19 1.43
CA ALA A 23 -7.69 29.22 1.13
C ALA A 23 -7.00 29.76 2.40
N ALA A 24 -7.76 30.00 3.47
CA ALA A 24 -7.21 30.44 4.75
C ALA A 24 -6.19 29.45 5.34
N ALA A 25 -6.50 28.13 5.35
CA ALA A 25 -5.57 27.13 5.86
C ALA A 25 -4.31 26.98 4.98
N ARG A 26 -4.46 27.09 3.65
CA ARG A 26 -3.34 27.09 2.70
C ARG A 26 -2.47 28.33 2.81
N ASN A 27 -3.06 29.50 3.08
CA ASN A 27 -2.33 30.74 3.29
C ASN A 27 -1.47 30.63 4.56
N VAL A 28 -2.05 30.21 5.70
CA VAL A 28 -1.29 29.96 6.94
C VAL A 28 -0.14 28.98 6.69
N LEU A 29 -0.39 27.86 6.01
CA LEU A 29 0.67 26.90 5.67
C LEU A 29 1.75 27.52 4.77
N ALA A 30 1.38 28.35 3.80
CA ALA A 30 2.33 29.05 2.93
C ALA A 30 3.12 30.16 3.66
N ASP A 31 2.51 30.83 4.65
CA ASP A 31 3.18 31.81 5.51
C ASP A 31 4.25 31.11 6.36
N GLN A 32 3.90 29.98 6.99
CA GLN A 32 4.87 29.19 7.77
C GLN A 32 6.00 28.64 6.90
N LEU A 33 5.69 28.10 5.71
CA LEU A 33 6.73 27.64 4.78
C LEU A 33 7.64 28.78 4.30
N ARG A 34 7.12 30.01 4.15
CA ARG A 34 7.94 31.19 3.83
C ARG A 34 8.90 31.55 4.97
N ALA A 35 8.49 31.40 6.23
CA ALA A 35 9.36 31.64 7.39
C ALA A 35 10.54 30.64 7.49
N LEU A 36 10.43 29.45 6.88
CA LEU A 36 11.51 28.46 6.82
C LEU A 36 12.47 28.65 5.63
N LEU A 37 12.26 29.67 4.80
CA LEU A 37 13.02 29.93 3.57
C LEU A 37 13.80 31.26 3.66
N PRO A 38 14.84 31.45 2.83
CA PRO A 38 15.51 32.74 2.68
C PRO A 38 14.55 33.85 2.25
N ALA A 39 14.89 35.09 2.59
CA ALA A 39 14.22 36.27 2.03
C ALA A 39 14.23 36.22 0.49
N GLY A 40 13.15 36.68 -0.14
CA GLY A 40 12.98 36.66 -1.60
C GLY A 40 12.56 35.31 -2.20
N ALA A 41 12.61 34.19 -1.45
CA ALA A 41 12.09 32.91 -1.90
C ALA A 41 10.54 32.90 -1.91
N VAL A 42 9.95 32.20 -2.87
CA VAL A 42 8.49 32.14 -3.06
C VAL A 42 7.96 30.73 -2.92
N VAL A 43 7.03 30.53 -1.99
CA VAL A 43 6.22 29.30 -1.88
C VAL A 43 5.15 29.32 -2.97
N GLY A 44 5.22 28.32 -3.85
CA GLY A 44 4.28 28.08 -4.94
C GLY A 44 3.12 27.17 -4.55
N PRO A 45 2.53 26.45 -5.53
CA PRO A 45 1.40 25.55 -5.28
C PRO A 45 1.68 24.49 -4.22
N LEU A 46 0.71 24.31 -3.31
CA LEU A 46 0.67 23.27 -2.29
C LEU A 46 -0.24 22.13 -2.76
N ARG A 47 0.36 21.06 -3.29
CA ARG A 47 -0.39 19.90 -3.79
C ARG A 47 -0.49 18.83 -2.71
N ILE A 48 -1.67 18.69 -2.10
CA ILE A 48 -1.95 17.56 -1.21
C ILE A 48 -1.84 16.25 -1.99
N ARG A 49 -1.19 15.25 -1.39
CA ARG A 49 -0.98 13.90 -1.92
C ARG A 49 -1.77 12.85 -1.17
N GLU A 50 -1.93 13.05 0.13
CA GLU A 50 -2.57 12.10 1.04
C GLU A 50 -3.01 12.81 2.31
N ALA A 51 -4.11 12.37 2.91
CA ALA A 51 -4.51 12.75 4.25
C ALA A 51 -4.91 11.52 5.06
N GLN A 52 -4.53 11.49 6.34
CA GLN A 52 -4.87 10.43 7.27
C GLN A 52 -5.44 11.01 8.55
N PHE A 53 -6.64 10.58 8.90
CA PHE A 53 -7.32 10.98 10.13
C PHE A 53 -7.31 9.83 11.14
N LYS A 54 -6.94 10.13 12.38
CA LYS A 54 -7.06 9.27 13.55
C LYS A 54 -7.87 10.04 14.59
N PRO A 55 -9.19 9.78 14.71
CA PRO A 55 -10.06 10.52 15.61
C PRO A 55 -9.50 10.59 17.04
N ARG A 56 -9.60 11.77 17.65
CA ARG A 56 -9.11 12.08 19.00
C ARG A 56 -7.59 11.94 19.20
N ARG A 57 -6.81 11.78 18.13
CA ARG A 57 -5.34 11.71 18.18
C ARG A 57 -4.68 12.69 17.24
N LYS A 58 -4.89 12.53 15.92
CA LYS A 58 -4.30 13.43 14.92
C LYS A 58 -4.90 13.37 13.53
N LEU A 59 -4.73 14.47 12.81
CA LEU A 59 -4.84 14.57 11.36
C LEU A 59 -3.43 14.77 10.81
N THR A 60 -2.98 13.96 9.86
CA THR A 60 -1.73 14.17 9.11
C THR A 60 -2.03 14.35 7.63
N ALA A 61 -1.45 15.35 7.00
CA ALA A 61 -1.53 15.58 5.57
C ALA A 61 -0.14 15.72 4.95
N TYR A 62 0.04 15.13 3.78
CA TYR A 62 1.29 15.12 3.04
C TYR A 62 1.11 15.97 1.78
N TYR A 63 2.01 16.93 1.57
CA TYR A 63 1.96 17.85 0.44
C TYR A 63 3.27 17.86 -0.33
N ASP A 64 3.20 18.04 -1.64
CA ASP A 64 4.32 18.55 -2.43
C ASP A 64 4.24 20.07 -2.47
N VAL A 65 5.32 20.74 -2.09
CA VAL A 65 5.49 22.19 -2.17
C VAL A 65 6.39 22.52 -3.34
N VAL A 66 5.95 23.36 -4.27
CA VAL A 66 6.88 24.00 -5.22
C VAL A 66 7.52 25.20 -4.53
N VAL A 67 8.84 25.28 -4.50
CA VAL A 67 9.59 26.44 -3.99
C VAL A 67 10.35 27.06 -5.15
N TYR A 68 10.26 28.38 -5.30
CA TYR A 68 11.03 29.16 -6.27
C TYR A 68 12.14 29.92 -5.53
N ALA A 69 13.36 29.82 -6.05
CA ALA A 69 14.48 30.64 -5.60
C ALA A 69 14.26 32.13 -5.96
N GLU A 70 15.04 33.00 -5.36
CA GLU A 70 15.03 34.44 -5.63
C GLU A 70 15.15 34.72 -7.15
N GLY A 71 14.34 35.65 -7.66
CA GLY A 71 14.24 35.93 -9.10
C GLY A 71 13.50 34.86 -9.94
N LYS A 72 12.89 33.83 -9.32
CA LYS A 72 12.07 32.77 -9.96
C LYS A 72 12.77 31.90 -11.03
N LYS A 73 14.10 31.99 -11.18
CA LYS A 73 14.86 31.29 -12.23
C LYS A 73 14.97 29.77 -12.05
N ALA A 74 14.91 29.29 -10.80
CA ALA A 74 14.97 27.87 -10.46
C ALA A 74 13.84 27.51 -9.49
N SER A 75 13.30 26.30 -9.65
CA SER A 75 12.31 25.74 -8.72
C SER A 75 12.66 24.32 -8.31
N CYS A 76 12.27 23.95 -7.09
CA CYS A 76 12.32 22.57 -6.61
C CYS A 76 10.97 22.15 -6.04
N VAL A 77 10.67 20.86 -6.13
CA VAL A 77 9.53 20.26 -5.41
C VAL A 77 10.07 19.65 -4.12
N ARG A 78 9.52 20.05 -2.97
CA ARG A 78 9.89 19.53 -1.66
C ARG A 78 8.66 18.96 -0.96
N PRO A 79 8.63 17.65 -0.67
CA PRO A 79 7.56 17.08 0.13
C PRO A 79 7.62 17.53 1.58
N ILE A 80 6.44 17.74 2.16
CA ILE A 80 6.27 18.06 3.58
C ILE A 80 5.20 17.14 4.19
N ALA A 81 5.31 16.91 5.49
CA ALA A 81 4.25 16.35 6.32
C ALA A 81 3.80 17.43 7.32
N VAL A 82 2.49 17.66 7.37
CA VAL A 82 1.85 18.56 8.34
C VAL A 82 0.94 17.72 9.21
N THR A 83 1.06 17.83 10.53
CA THR A 83 0.23 17.09 11.48
C THR A 83 -0.39 18.04 12.48
N TRP A 84 -1.69 17.87 12.72
CA TRP A 84 -2.42 18.47 13.83
C TRP A 84 -2.70 17.39 14.87
N GLU A 85 -2.28 17.58 16.12
CA GLU A 85 -2.36 16.58 17.19
C GLU A 85 -3.28 17.03 18.32
N SER A 86 -3.69 16.09 19.18
CA SER A 86 -4.33 16.39 20.46
C SER A 86 -3.28 16.66 21.52
N GLU A 87 -3.51 17.67 22.38
CA GLU A 87 -2.64 18.06 23.50
C GLU A 87 -2.23 16.88 24.42
N THR A 88 -3.03 15.82 24.48
CA THR A 88 -2.80 14.63 25.32
C THR A 88 -1.92 13.54 24.69
N ASP A 89 -1.48 13.66 23.44
CA ASP A 89 -0.61 12.68 22.73
C ASP A 89 0.83 13.21 22.59
N ALA A 90 1.20 14.21 23.42
CA ALA A 90 2.40 15.05 23.30
C ALA A 90 3.66 14.47 23.97
N ASP A 91 3.84 13.15 23.98
CA ASP A 91 5.03 12.49 24.52
C ASP A 91 6.22 12.61 23.54
N ARG A 92 6.76 13.84 23.46
CA ARG A 92 7.68 14.30 22.41
C ARG A 92 9.16 14.29 22.80
N SER A 93 9.51 14.01 24.05
CA SER A 93 10.87 14.22 24.59
C SER A 93 11.95 13.45 23.82
N GLY A 94 11.78 12.14 23.63
CA GLY A 94 12.72 11.31 22.86
C GLY A 94 12.77 11.68 21.38
N GLU A 95 11.60 11.87 20.73
CA GLU A 95 11.54 12.21 19.30
C GLU A 95 12.19 13.57 18.98
N THR A 96 12.25 14.49 19.95
CA THR A 96 12.86 15.83 19.81
C THR A 96 14.39 15.78 19.80
N VAL A 97 15.02 14.85 20.51
CA VAL A 97 16.49 14.68 20.47
C VAL A 97 16.92 14.15 19.11
N ASP A 98 16.21 13.14 18.59
CA ASP A 98 16.56 12.51 17.31
C ASP A 98 16.20 13.37 16.09
N ILE A 99 15.13 14.18 16.15
CA ILE A 99 14.84 15.14 15.08
C ILE A 99 15.94 16.21 14.96
N THR A 100 16.53 16.65 16.09
CA THR A 100 17.63 17.62 16.11
C THR A 100 18.88 17.08 15.42
N LYS A 101 19.24 15.81 15.68
CA LYS A 101 20.34 15.11 14.98
C LYS A 101 20.08 15.02 13.47
N ALA A 102 18.84 14.69 13.07
CA ALA A 102 18.47 14.57 11.67
C ALA A 102 18.47 15.92 10.92
N VAL A 103 18.09 17.02 11.58
CA VAL A 103 18.26 18.38 11.04
C VAL A 103 19.75 18.71 10.86
N ALA A 104 20.58 18.45 11.87
CA ALA A 104 22.02 18.71 11.80
C ALA A 104 22.69 17.93 10.64
N GLU A 105 22.31 16.67 10.42
CA GLU A 105 22.80 15.87 9.28
C GLU A 105 22.36 16.44 7.92
N ALA A 106 21.10 16.87 7.80
CA ALA A 106 20.58 17.46 6.57
C ALA A 106 21.25 18.81 6.23
N VAL A 107 21.57 19.61 7.25
CA VAL A 107 22.35 20.86 7.09
C VAL A 107 23.81 20.55 6.73
N ARG A 108 24.45 19.60 7.42
CA ARG A 108 25.86 19.17 7.16
C ARG A 108 26.09 18.75 5.70
N ARG A 109 25.09 18.13 5.08
CA ARG A 109 25.12 17.66 3.68
C ARG A 109 24.56 18.67 2.66
N GLY A 110 24.10 19.84 3.09
CA GLY A 110 23.46 20.84 2.21
C GLY A 110 22.08 20.43 1.67
N VAL A 111 21.57 19.23 2.00
CA VAL A 111 20.27 18.71 1.51
C VAL A 111 19.05 19.36 2.16
N ALA A 112 19.25 20.24 3.15
CA ALA A 112 18.22 21.12 3.66
C ALA A 112 17.79 22.20 2.64
N ALA A 113 18.69 22.62 1.74
CA ALA A 113 18.44 23.71 0.80
C ALA A 113 17.23 23.44 -0.12
N PRO A 114 16.41 24.47 -0.45
CA PRO A 114 16.56 25.89 -0.10
C PRO A 114 16.06 26.26 1.30
N PHE A 115 15.62 25.32 2.13
CA PHE A 115 15.10 25.62 3.46
C PHE A 115 16.24 25.90 4.45
N LEU A 116 16.06 26.93 5.28
CA LEU A 116 16.92 27.26 6.42
C LEU A 116 16.60 26.38 7.63
N GLN A 117 15.36 25.89 7.72
CA GLN A 117 14.88 25.01 8.78
C GLN A 117 13.96 23.94 8.18
N LEU A 118 14.04 22.70 8.67
CA LEU A 118 13.24 21.57 8.18
C LEU A 118 12.04 21.21 9.08
N THR A 119 11.82 21.99 10.13
CA THR A 119 10.74 21.84 11.11
C THR A 119 10.06 23.16 11.39
N ALA A 120 8.76 23.12 11.68
CA ALA A 120 8.06 24.21 12.36
C ALA A 120 7.05 23.62 13.35
N ASP A 121 7.01 24.16 14.56
CA ASP A 121 5.98 23.85 15.56
C ASP A 121 5.15 25.12 15.80
N LEU A 122 3.83 24.98 15.75
CA LEU A 122 2.85 26.03 15.99
C LEU A 122 1.90 25.56 17.11
N PRO A 123 2.25 25.84 18.38
CA PRO A 123 1.47 25.41 19.54
C PRO A 123 0.03 25.91 19.52
N GLU A 124 -0.21 27.14 19.03
CA GLU A 124 -1.53 27.79 18.96
C GLU A 124 -2.50 27.05 18.00
N LEU A 125 -1.94 26.27 17.08
CA LEU A 125 -2.67 25.44 16.13
C LEU A 125 -2.53 23.94 16.43
N ASN A 126 -1.86 23.55 17.52
CA ASN A 126 -1.45 22.18 17.82
C ASN A 126 -0.83 21.47 16.59
N MET A 127 -0.07 22.23 15.79
CA MET A 127 0.41 21.83 14.46
C MET A 127 1.92 21.69 14.43
N HIS A 128 2.42 20.58 13.89
CA HIS A 128 3.84 20.39 13.58
C HIS A 128 4.05 20.13 12.09
N MET A 129 5.18 20.59 11.56
CA MET A 129 5.58 20.45 10.16
C MET A 129 6.96 19.82 10.06
N ARG A 130 7.15 18.90 9.12
CA ARG A 130 8.45 18.29 8.77
C ARG A 130 8.66 18.35 7.26
N VAL A 131 9.83 18.84 6.85
CA VAL A 131 10.23 19.00 5.45
C VAL A 131 11.19 17.88 5.07
N SER A 132 10.97 17.21 3.93
CA SER A 132 11.91 16.21 3.40
C SER A 132 13.31 16.82 3.24
N PRO A 133 14.42 16.14 3.58
CA PRO A 133 14.54 14.71 3.88
C PRO A 133 14.55 14.37 5.39
N LEU A 134 13.77 15.08 6.20
CA LEU A 134 13.78 14.91 7.66
C LEU A 134 12.91 13.74 8.16
N ASP A 135 13.50 12.78 8.87
CA ASP A 135 12.78 11.78 9.67
C ASP A 135 13.68 11.18 10.77
N ALA A 136 13.30 11.36 12.04
CA ALA A 136 14.03 10.81 13.19
C ALA A 136 14.14 9.27 13.16
N ARG A 137 13.17 8.55 12.56
CA ARG A 137 13.17 7.08 12.49
C ARG A 137 13.88 6.51 11.27
N PHE A 138 14.30 7.36 10.34
CA PHE A 138 15.07 7.00 9.15
C PHE A 138 16.28 7.93 9.13
N THR A 139 17.17 7.73 10.10
CA THR A 139 18.33 8.61 10.40
C THR A 139 19.25 8.80 9.20
N GLN A 140 19.27 7.85 8.26
CA GLN A 140 20.03 7.89 7.03
C GLN A 140 19.34 8.64 5.88
N LEU A 141 18.08 9.10 6.03
CA LEU A 141 17.32 9.70 4.93
C LEU A 141 17.96 10.96 4.34
N ALA A 142 18.63 11.77 5.19
CA ALA A 142 19.44 12.91 4.75
C ALA A 142 20.66 12.48 3.93
N ARG A 143 21.36 11.42 4.35
CA ARG A 143 22.49 10.82 3.63
C ARG A 143 22.08 10.20 2.30
N LEU A 144 20.92 9.54 2.23
CA LEU A 144 20.35 9.03 0.98
C LEU A 144 19.78 10.14 0.06
N SER A 145 19.74 11.39 0.52
CA SER A 145 19.30 12.54 -0.27
C SER A 145 20.46 13.41 -0.79
N ASP A 146 21.70 13.03 -0.45
CA ASP A 146 22.94 13.72 -0.79
C ASP A 146 23.52 13.18 -2.11
N PRO A 147 23.67 14.00 -3.17
CA PRO A 147 24.21 13.56 -4.45
C PRO A 147 25.60 12.91 -4.37
N GLN A 148 26.48 13.39 -3.49
CA GLN A 148 27.82 12.85 -3.36
C GLN A 148 27.79 11.45 -2.73
N HIS A 149 26.94 11.25 -1.71
CA HIS A 149 26.75 9.93 -1.11
C HIS A 149 26.10 8.94 -2.09
N VAL A 150 25.03 9.37 -2.78
CA VAL A 150 24.32 8.54 -3.76
C VAL A 150 25.25 8.11 -4.90
N ARG A 151 26.07 9.01 -5.44
CA ARG A 151 27.06 8.69 -6.48
C ARG A 151 28.05 7.61 -6.03
N THR A 152 28.59 7.71 -4.82
CA THR A 152 29.50 6.71 -4.24
C THR A 152 28.81 5.36 -4.02
N MET A 153 27.64 5.37 -3.36
CA MET A 153 26.84 4.17 -3.08
C MET A 153 26.48 3.39 -4.36
N LEU A 154 26.08 4.11 -5.42
CA LEU A 154 25.78 3.50 -6.72
C LEU A 154 27.06 2.98 -7.39
N ALA A 155 28.18 3.71 -7.31
CA ALA A 155 29.45 3.26 -7.88
C ALA A 155 29.97 1.96 -7.27
N ASP A 156 29.88 1.80 -5.95
CA ASP A 156 30.29 0.56 -5.27
C ASP A 156 29.27 -0.58 -5.51
N THR A 157 27.98 -0.25 -5.65
CA THR A 157 26.94 -1.21 -6.08
C THR A 157 27.24 -1.79 -7.47
N TYR A 158 27.49 -0.95 -8.48
CA TYR A 158 27.77 -1.41 -9.84
C TYR A 158 29.13 -2.11 -9.96
N ALA A 159 30.16 -1.65 -9.25
CA ALA A 159 31.46 -2.32 -9.21
C ALA A 159 31.38 -3.75 -8.64
N SER A 160 30.49 -3.97 -7.67
CA SER A 160 30.23 -5.29 -7.07
C SER A 160 29.44 -6.23 -7.99
N ALA A 161 28.76 -5.70 -9.01
CA ALA A 161 27.91 -6.48 -9.92
C ALA A 161 28.62 -6.85 -11.24
N ASN A 162 29.31 -5.90 -11.88
CA ASN A 162 29.81 -6.03 -13.26
C ASN A 162 31.34 -6.13 -13.38
N GLY A 163 32.07 -6.12 -12.26
CA GLY A 163 33.53 -6.01 -12.27
C GLY A 163 34.03 -4.59 -12.60
N ALA A 164 35.35 -4.41 -12.59
CA ALA A 164 35.98 -3.09 -12.47
C ALA A 164 35.86 -2.15 -13.70
N SER A 165 35.20 -2.54 -14.79
CA SER A 165 35.18 -1.78 -16.05
C SER A 165 34.24 -0.55 -16.05
N ASP A 166 33.13 -0.57 -15.29
CA ASP A 166 32.09 0.47 -15.38
C ASP A 166 32.25 1.66 -14.40
N ARG A 167 33.26 1.62 -13.52
CA ARG A 167 33.53 2.68 -12.52
C ARG A 167 33.74 4.09 -13.11
N ARG A 168 33.95 4.20 -14.43
CA ARG A 168 34.29 5.45 -15.14
C ARG A 168 33.10 6.22 -15.74
N ARG A 169 31.86 5.74 -15.63
CA ARG A 169 30.68 6.38 -16.26
C ARG A 169 29.72 7.11 -15.33
N ILE A 170 29.84 6.91 -14.02
CA ILE A 170 28.83 7.31 -13.04
C ILE A 170 28.98 8.80 -12.72
N ARG A 171 28.09 9.61 -13.29
CA ARG A 171 28.00 11.07 -13.07
C ARG A 171 27.08 11.38 -11.87
N ASP A 172 26.90 12.66 -11.57
CA ASP A 172 26.03 13.11 -10.50
C ASP A 172 24.56 12.73 -10.75
N TYR A 173 23.82 12.53 -9.65
CA TYR A 173 22.41 12.16 -9.68
C TYR A 173 21.55 13.24 -9.06
N LYS A 174 20.47 13.60 -9.76
CA LYS A 174 19.37 14.37 -9.21
C LYS A 174 18.49 13.47 -8.35
N ILE A 175 18.35 13.81 -7.07
CA ILE A 175 17.48 13.10 -6.14
C ILE A 175 16.11 13.76 -6.07
N ALA A 176 15.06 12.95 -6.26
CA ALA A 176 13.67 13.31 -6.04
C ALA A 176 13.01 12.34 -5.04
N SER A 177 12.25 12.89 -4.10
CA SER A 177 11.40 12.07 -3.22
C SER A 177 10.13 11.65 -3.96
N VAL A 178 9.98 10.35 -4.21
CA VAL A 178 8.74 9.75 -4.78
C VAL A 178 7.69 9.56 -3.70
N LYS A 179 8.12 9.22 -2.49
CA LYS A 179 7.26 9.02 -1.32
C LYS A 179 7.99 9.53 -0.09
N TYR A 180 7.36 10.43 0.65
CA TYR A 180 7.83 10.96 1.93
C TYR A 180 6.71 10.80 2.95
N ARG A 181 6.86 9.83 3.86
CA ARG A 181 5.92 9.61 4.96
C ARG A 181 6.72 9.43 6.26
N PRO A 182 6.99 10.52 7.02
CA PRO A 182 7.72 10.46 8.29
C PRO A 182 7.21 9.41 9.27
N GLY A 183 8.15 8.74 9.94
CA GLY A 183 7.95 7.57 10.77
C GLY A 183 7.41 6.34 10.03
N ARG A 184 7.35 6.35 8.67
CA ARG A 184 6.70 5.26 7.92
C ARG A 184 7.35 4.67 6.68
N ARG A 185 7.57 5.42 5.62
CA ARG A 185 8.05 4.85 4.34
C ARG A 185 8.57 5.98 3.46
N HIS A 186 9.80 5.82 2.99
CA HIS A 186 10.40 6.71 2.02
C HIS A 186 10.81 5.94 0.77
N VAL A 187 10.58 6.56 -0.38
CA VAL A 187 11.07 6.09 -1.67
C VAL A 187 11.67 7.30 -2.37
N LEU A 188 12.95 7.18 -2.70
CA LEU A 188 13.68 8.17 -3.47
C LEU A 188 13.87 7.66 -4.91
N ARG A 189 14.01 8.58 -5.83
CA ARG A 189 14.36 8.35 -7.23
C ARG A 189 15.63 9.13 -7.52
N TYR A 190 16.60 8.44 -8.09
CA TYR A 190 17.86 8.99 -8.54
C TYR A 190 17.84 8.96 -10.06
N ASP A 191 17.81 10.15 -10.68
CA ASP A 191 17.98 10.30 -12.12
C ASP A 191 19.39 10.82 -12.39
N PRO A 192 20.16 10.24 -13.33
CA PRO A 192 21.47 10.79 -13.68
C PRO A 192 21.28 12.18 -14.31
N GLU A 193 22.17 13.13 -14.01
CA GLU A 193 22.08 14.48 -14.58
C GLU A 193 22.33 14.51 -16.09
N ASP A 194 23.16 13.59 -16.58
CA ASP A 194 23.37 13.30 -18.00
C ASP A 194 22.68 11.96 -18.36
N PRO A 195 21.72 11.94 -19.31
CA PRO A 195 21.09 10.69 -19.77
C PRO A 195 22.06 9.62 -20.30
N GLY A 196 23.28 9.98 -20.72
CA GLY A 196 24.33 9.04 -21.10
C GLY A 196 25.19 8.54 -19.92
N GLY A 197 24.98 9.04 -18.70
CA GLY A 197 25.82 8.83 -17.52
C GLY A 197 25.28 7.83 -16.47
N GLY A 198 24.17 7.14 -16.75
CA GLY A 198 23.63 6.12 -15.85
C GLY A 198 22.18 5.72 -16.16
N GLU A 199 21.59 4.90 -15.30
CA GLU A 199 20.16 4.55 -15.34
C GLU A 199 19.40 5.23 -14.19
N THR A 200 18.09 5.43 -14.34
CA THR A 200 17.24 5.83 -13.21
C THR A 200 17.18 4.70 -12.18
N VAL A 201 17.55 4.98 -10.93
CA VAL A 201 17.47 4.05 -9.79
C VAL A 201 16.39 4.50 -8.80
N PHE A 202 15.67 3.56 -8.21
CA PHE A 202 14.73 3.80 -7.11
C PHE A 202 15.30 3.23 -5.81
N ALA A 203 15.39 4.07 -4.78
CA ALA A 203 15.88 3.69 -3.46
C ALA A 203 14.72 3.61 -2.47
N LYS A 204 14.46 2.41 -1.98
CA LYS A 204 13.41 2.14 -0.99
C LYS A 204 14.05 2.01 0.38
N VAL A 205 13.76 2.99 1.25
CA VAL A 205 14.44 3.15 2.54
C VAL A 205 13.67 2.42 3.64
N TYR A 206 14.38 1.68 4.48
CA TYR A 206 13.85 1.00 5.67
C TYR A 206 14.42 1.66 6.94
N ILE A 207 13.83 1.35 8.09
CA ILE A 207 14.41 1.78 9.39
C ILE A 207 15.68 0.96 9.60
N SER A 208 16.80 1.62 9.88
CA SER A 208 18.10 0.96 10.08
C SER A 208 18.25 0.32 11.46
N ASP A 209 17.61 0.92 12.47
CA ASP A 209 17.64 0.50 13.87
C ASP A 209 16.71 -0.71 14.11
N GLU A 210 17.26 -1.81 14.64
CA GLU A 210 16.54 -3.07 14.86
C GLU A 210 15.51 -2.98 16.00
N GLU A 211 15.80 -2.25 17.08
CA GLU A 211 14.85 -2.04 18.18
C GLU A 211 13.65 -1.21 17.70
N ALA A 212 13.94 -0.13 16.96
CA ALA A 212 12.93 0.70 16.31
C ALA A 212 12.15 -0.04 15.20
N ARG A 213 12.65 -1.19 14.72
CA ARG A 213 11.93 -2.11 13.81
C ARG A 213 11.00 -3.08 14.53
N THR A 214 11.05 -3.26 15.86
CA THR A 214 10.20 -4.23 16.60
C THR A 214 8.70 -4.12 16.28
N PHE A 215 8.20 -2.91 16.01
CA PHE A 215 6.80 -2.65 15.65
C PHE A 215 6.51 -2.59 14.13
N ARG A 216 7.48 -3.02 13.29
CA ARG A 216 7.45 -3.02 11.82
C ARG A 216 7.68 -4.42 11.29
N ARG A 217 6.80 -4.86 10.38
CA ARG A 217 7.02 -6.10 9.62
C ARG A 217 8.04 -5.92 8.49
N GLU A 218 8.19 -4.70 7.96
CA GLU A 218 9.03 -4.36 6.80
C GLU A 218 10.53 -4.42 7.15
N ASP A 219 11.30 -5.17 6.36
CA ASP A 219 12.75 -5.38 6.50
C ASP A 219 13.40 -5.34 5.11
N GLY A 220 14.39 -4.46 4.93
CA GLY A 220 15.12 -4.32 3.67
C GLY A 220 15.94 -5.56 3.30
N ALA A 221 16.64 -6.17 4.25
CA ALA A 221 17.48 -7.33 4.01
C ALA A 221 16.65 -8.55 3.59
N ARG A 222 15.54 -8.79 4.30
CA ARG A 222 14.55 -9.81 3.91
C ARG A 222 13.92 -9.50 2.56
N THR A 223 13.44 -8.28 2.32
CA THR A 223 12.76 -7.92 1.07
C THR A 223 13.69 -8.10 -0.13
N PHE A 224 14.96 -7.67 -0.02
CA PHE A 224 15.97 -7.89 -1.05
C PHE A 224 16.16 -9.38 -1.35
N ARG A 225 16.34 -10.21 -0.30
CA ARG A 225 16.48 -11.66 -0.44
C ARG A 225 15.28 -12.28 -1.16
N VAL A 226 14.07 -12.06 -0.65
CA VAL A 226 12.84 -12.64 -1.22
C VAL A 226 12.64 -12.17 -2.66
N ALA A 227 12.81 -10.88 -2.97
CA ALA A 227 12.64 -10.37 -4.32
C ALA A 227 13.70 -10.90 -5.31
N ARG A 228 14.93 -11.17 -4.83
CA ARG A 228 15.98 -11.80 -5.63
C ARG A 228 15.68 -13.28 -5.88
N GLU A 229 15.39 -14.06 -4.85
CA GLU A 229 15.12 -15.50 -4.94
C GLU A 229 13.85 -15.79 -5.76
N VAL A 230 12.80 -14.97 -5.63
CA VAL A 230 11.60 -15.05 -6.46
C VAL A 230 11.91 -14.70 -7.92
N ALA A 231 12.77 -13.70 -8.18
CA ALA A 231 13.21 -13.38 -9.54
C ALA A 231 14.08 -14.50 -10.15
N ASP A 232 14.93 -15.16 -9.35
CA ASP A 232 15.73 -16.31 -9.79
C ASP A 232 14.82 -17.51 -10.13
N TRP A 233 13.81 -17.82 -9.30
CA TRP A 233 12.85 -18.91 -9.55
C TRP A 233 11.93 -18.67 -10.76
N LEU A 234 11.54 -17.41 -11.00
CA LEU A 234 10.71 -17.03 -12.14
C LEU A 234 11.49 -16.95 -13.47
N ALA A 235 12.81 -16.77 -13.44
CA ALA A 235 13.61 -16.64 -14.67
C ALA A 235 13.57 -17.88 -15.60
N GLU A 236 13.20 -19.05 -15.05
CA GLU A 236 13.02 -20.31 -15.79
C GLU A 236 11.58 -20.52 -16.31
N ARG A 237 10.68 -19.54 -16.14
CA ARG A 237 9.23 -19.69 -16.36
C ARG A 237 8.69 -18.55 -17.23
N ASP A 238 7.88 -18.92 -18.23
CA ASP A 238 7.24 -17.94 -19.11
C ASP A 238 6.08 -17.20 -18.44
N GLY A 239 5.85 -15.96 -18.88
CA GLY A 239 4.64 -15.19 -18.58
C GLY A 239 4.70 -14.25 -17.36
N LEU A 240 5.45 -14.61 -16.30
CA LEU A 240 5.64 -13.77 -15.10
C LEU A 240 7.11 -13.60 -14.72
N ASN A 241 7.57 -12.35 -14.68
CA ASN A 241 8.84 -11.94 -14.07
C ASN A 241 8.62 -11.32 -12.68
N CYS A 242 9.69 -11.21 -11.88
CA CYS A 242 9.72 -10.35 -10.69
C CYS A 242 10.75 -9.22 -10.87
N LEU A 243 10.43 -8.02 -10.38
CA LEU A 243 11.35 -6.88 -10.37
C LEU A 243 12.56 -7.20 -9.48
N ARG A 244 13.66 -7.62 -10.11
CA ARG A 244 14.93 -7.89 -9.44
C ARG A 244 15.50 -6.59 -8.83
N PRO A 245 15.81 -6.55 -7.52
CA PRO A 245 16.55 -5.45 -6.93
C PRO A 245 18.01 -5.46 -7.39
N LEU A 246 18.63 -4.29 -7.49
CA LEU A 246 20.06 -4.12 -7.81
C LEU A 246 20.93 -4.56 -6.63
N ALA A 247 20.65 -4.04 -5.44
CA ALA A 247 21.39 -4.33 -4.22
C ALA A 247 20.57 -4.00 -2.95
N TYR A 248 21.04 -4.53 -1.83
CA TYR A 248 20.73 -4.03 -0.49
C TYR A 248 22.00 -3.45 0.11
N VAL A 249 21.97 -2.16 0.47
CA VAL A 249 23.10 -1.49 1.13
C VAL A 249 22.79 -1.46 2.62
N ALA A 250 23.49 -2.30 3.38
CA ALA A 250 23.20 -2.57 4.79
C ALA A 250 23.36 -1.32 5.68
N ASP A 251 24.46 -0.59 5.50
CA ASP A 251 24.78 0.65 6.26
C ASP A 251 23.72 1.74 6.14
N ASP A 252 22.93 1.71 5.06
CA ASP A 252 21.83 2.62 4.75
C ASP A 252 20.45 1.96 4.87
N ALA A 253 20.36 0.68 5.24
CA ALA A 253 19.13 -0.12 5.23
C ALA A 253 18.22 0.18 4.03
N VAL A 254 18.80 0.21 2.82
CA VAL A 254 18.12 0.63 1.59
C VAL A 254 18.18 -0.47 0.54
N VAL A 255 17.05 -0.73 -0.11
CA VAL A 255 16.99 -1.63 -1.28
C VAL A 255 16.91 -0.77 -2.53
N LEU A 256 17.86 -0.98 -3.43
CA LEU A 256 17.97 -0.30 -4.72
C LEU A 256 17.27 -1.14 -5.79
N TYR A 257 16.46 -0.49 -6.63
CA TYR A 257 15.72 -1.11 -7.74
C TYR A 257 16.01 -0.38 -9.05
N PRO A 258 16.10 -1.09 -10.19
CA PRO A 258 16.15 -0.43 -11.49
C PRO A 258 14.82 0.24 -11.80
N ARG A 259 14.81 1.17 -12.75
CA ARG A 259 13.57 1.65 -13.35
C ARG A 259 12.88 0.50 -14.11
N LEU A 260 11.67 0.15 -13.67
CA LEU A 260 10.82 -0.77 -14.39
C LEU A 260 10.28 -0.12 -15.68
N CYS A 261 10.45 -0.81 -16.81
CA CYS A 261 9.88 -0.47 -18.10
C CYS A 261 8.52 -1.16 -18.27
N GLY A 262 7.58 -0.48 -18.93
CA GLY A 262 6.20 -0.96 -19.10
C GLY A 262 5.18 0.02 -18.52
N VAL A 263 3.96 -0.48 -18.28
CA VAL A 263 2.84 0.28 -17.71
C VAL A 263 2.19 -0.55 -16.59
N PRO A 264 1.83 0.03 -15.43
CA PRO A 264 1.05 -0.68 -14.41
C PRO A 264 -0.23 -1.26 -15.03
N PHE A 265 -0.60 -2.50 -14.68
CA PHE A 265 -1.71 -3.20 -15.33
C PHE A 265 -3.05 -2.41 -15.24
N SER A 266 -3.33 -1.84 -14.06
CA SER A 266 -4.44 -0.89 -13.84
C SER A 266 -4.48 0.31 -14.78
N GLU A 267 -3.33 0.83 -15.21
CA GLU A 267 -3.27 1.94 -16.16
C GLU A 267 -3.34 1.45 -17.61
N TYR A 268 -2.69 0.32 -17.92
CA TYR A 268 -2.68 -0.31 -19.23
C TYR A 268 -4.10 -0.58 -19.73
N ALA A 269 -4.91 -1.28 -18.93
CA ALA A 269 -6.29 -1.64 -19.28
C ALA A 269 -7.20 -0.41 -19.47
N ARG A 270 -6.98 0.65 -18.69
CA ARG A 270 -7.78 1.89 -18.78
C ARG A 270 -7.40 2.77 -19.98
N ARG A 271 -6.12 2.86 -20.35
CA ARG A 271 -5.63 3.87 -21.31
C ARG A 271 -5.43 3.38 -22.73
N LEU A 272 -5.18 2.08 -22.93
CA LEU A 272 -4.77 1.56 -24.24
C LEU A 272 -5.87 0.82 -24.99
N ASN A 273 -7.09 0.77 -24.44
CA ASN A 273 -8.25 0.04 -24.97
C ASN A 273 -7.90 -1.40 -25.40
N ALA A 274 -6.94 -1.99 -24.69
CA ALA A 274 -6.38 -3.29 -24.98
C ALA A 274 -7.22 -4.37 -24.32
N ASP A 275 -7.48 -5.46 -25.05
CA ASP A 275 -8.18 -6.68 -24.61
C ASP A 275 -7.98 -6.97 -23.11
N PRO A 276 -8.95 -6.57 -22.24
CA PRO A 276 -8.79 -6.69 -20.81
C PRO A 276 -8.88 -8.15 -20.40
N ALA A 277 -9.76 -8.93 -21.03
CA ALA A 277 -9.99 -10.34 -20.76
C ALA A 277 -8.69 -11.16 -20.91
N LYS A 278 -7.94 -10.96 -22.00
CA LYS A 278 -6.63 -11.59 -22.21
C LYS A 278 -5.62 -11.26 -21.11
N TRP A 279 -5.54 -10.00 -20.69
CA TRP A 279 -4.57 -9.61 -19.66
C TRP A 279 -5.01 -9.96 -18.24
N LEU A 280 -6.31 -10.02 -17.97
CA LEU A 280 -6.88 -10.56 -16.74
C LEU A 280 -6.59 -12.06 -16.61
N ARG A 281 -6.74 -12.83 -17.70
CA ARG A 281 -6.32 -14.23 -17.76
C ARG A 281 -4.84 -14.40 -17.44
N ARG A 282 -3.97 -13.59 -18.08
CA ARG A 282 -2.53 -13.56 -17.76
C ARG A 282 -2.23 -13.15 -16.32
N ALA A 283 -3.01 -12.24 -15.72
CA ALA A 283 -2.89 -11.91 -14.31
C ALA A 283 -3.27 -13.09 -13.42
N GLY A 284 -4.31 -13.85 -13.78
CA GLY A 284 -4.67 -15.10 -13.10
C GLY A 284 -3.56 -16.17 -13.19
N GLU A 285 -3.01 -16.39 -14.39
CA GLU A 285 -1.88 -17.30 -14.64
C GLU A 285 -0.64 -16.89 -13.83
N ALA A 286 -0.33 -15.60 -13.77
CA ALA A 286 0.75 -15.03 -12.98
C ALA A 286 0.55 -15.26 -11.47
N VAL A 287 -0.64 -14.99 -10.93
CA VAL A 287 -0.93 -15.16 -9.51
C VAL A 287 -0.95 -16.66 -9.13
N CYS A 288 -1.42 -17.53 -10.03
CA CYS A 288 -1.32 -18.98 -9.87
C CYS A 288 0.14 -19.44 -9.82
N THR A 289 0.99 -18.92 -10.71
CA THR A 289 2.44 -19.17 -10.72
C THR A 289 3.11 -18.66 -9.43
N LEU A 290 2.72 -17.50 -8.92
CA LEU A 290 3.24 -16.94 -7.66
C LEU A 290 2.88 -17.83 -6.46
N HIS A 291 1.66 -18.37 -6.41
CA HIS A 291 1.22 -19.26 -5.32
C HIS A 291 1.88 -20.65 -5.36
N GLN A 292 2.60 -20.99 -6.45
CA GLN A 292 3.42 -22.21 -6.56
C GLN A 292 4.87 -22.02 -6.09
N LEU A 293 5.27 -20.81 -5.68
CA LEU A 293 6.59 -20.56 -5.11
C LEU A 293 6.82 -21.43 -3.85
N PRO A 294 8.02 -22.02 -3.67
CA PRO A 294 8.35 -22.77 -2.47
C PRO A 294 8.10 -21.98 -1.18
N VAL A 295 7.37 -22.57 -0.23
CA VAL A 295 6.98 -21.92 1.04
C VAL A 295 8.18 -21.40 1.85
N ALA A 296 9.37 -22.00 1.69
CA ALA A 296 10.60 -21.52 2.30
C ALA A 296 10.97 -20.06 1.90
N LEU A 297 10.66 -19.66 0.66
CA LEU A 297 10.95 -18.31 0.15
C LEU A 297 10.16 -17.23 0.89
N ALA A 298 9.03 -17.58 1.51
CA ALA A 298 8.25 -16.62 2.29
C ALA A 298 9.03 -16.03 3.47
N SER A 299 10.08 -16.70 3.97
CA SER A 299 11.00 -16.22 5.03
C SER A 299 10.36 -15.75 6.35
N ARG A 300 9.04 -15.90 6.52
CA ARG A 300 8.25 -15.64 7.73
C ARG A 300 7.39 -16.89 7.94
N PRO A 301 7.63 -17.70 8.98
CA PRO A 301 6.93 -18.96 9.17
C PRO A 301 5.48 -18.76 9.63
N GLU A 302 5.20 -17.67 10.36
CA GLU A 302 3.86 -17.30 10.80
C GLU A 302 2.95 -17.00 9.60
N PRO A 303 1.88 -17.79 9.36
CA PRO A 303 0.90 -17.49 8.34
C PRO A 303 0.12 -16.23 8.69
N HIS A 304 -0.25 -15.43 7.69
CA HIS A 304 -1.24 -14.38 7.87
C HIS A 304 -2.63 -14.94 7.60
N ASP A 305 -3.40 -15.11 8.67
CA ASP A 305 -4.79 -15.57 8.60
C ASP A 305 -5.77 -14.44 8.20
N PHE A 306 -6.97 -14.86 7.79
CA PHE A 306 -8.08 -13.99 7.44
C PHE A 306 -8.43 -13.01 8.58
N ALA A 307 -8.45 -13.53 9.80
CA ALA A 307 -8.74 -12.76 11.01
C ALA A 307 -7.69 -11.65 11.27
N ALA A 308 -6.42 -11.85 10.94
CA ALA A 308 -5.38 -10.83 11.04
C ALA A 308 -5.55 -9.73 10.00
N GLU A 309 -6.12 -10.00 8.82
CA GLU A 309 -6.46 -8.94 7.87
C GLU A 309 -7.66 -8.13 8.36
N ILE A 310 -8.73 -8.77 8.85
CA ILE A 310 -9.87 -8.08 9.47
C ILE A 310 -9.40 -7.18 10.63
N ARG A 311 -8.60 -7.70 11.58
CA ARG A 311 -7.99 -6.90 12.66
C ARG A 311 -7.13 -5.73 12.12
N SER A 312 -6.42 -5.93 11.01
CA SER A 312 -5.60 -4.92 10.35
C SER A 312 -6.43 -3.81 9.67
N ILE A 313 -7.60 -4.15 9.15
CA ILE A 313 -8.59 -3.24 8.56
C ILE A 313 -9.29 -2.44 9.68
N MET A 314 -9.86 -3.11 10.67
CA MET A 314 -10.57 -2.50 11.80
C MET A 314 -9.73 -1.48 12.58
N ARG A 315 -8.44 -1.77 12.79
CA ARG A 315 -7.52 -0.81 13.42
C ARG A 315 -7.35 0.50 12.63
N LYS A 316 -7.59 0.49 11.32
CA LYS A 316 -7.47 1.65 10.41
C LYS A 316 -8.83 2.29 10.07
N SER A 317 -9.93 1.55 10.20
CA SER A 317 -11.29 2.00 9.83
C SER A 317 -11.92 3.02 10.78
N ARG A 318 -11.39 3.21 12.00
CA ARG A 318 -11.91 4.12 13.04
C ARG A 318 -12.35 5.52 12.57
N HIS A 319 -11.77 6.03 11.48
CA HIS A 319 -12.14 7.32 10.89
C HIS A 319 -13.44 7.27 10.07
N VAL A 320 -13.78 6.11 9.47
CA VAL A 320 -15.07 5.85 8.82
C VAL A 320 -16.17 5.88 9.89
N SER A 321 -16.11 5.04 10.92
CA SER A 321 -17.11 5.00 12.00
C SER A 321 -17.27 6.35 12.73
N ALA A 322 -16.23 7.20 12.76
CA ALA A 322 -16.29 8.54 13.34
C ALA A 322 -16.88 9.63 12.41
N LEU A 323 -16.89 9.44 11.09
CA LEU A 323 -17.33 10.44 10.10
C LEU A 323 -18.61 10.04 9.36
N LEU A 324 -18.87 8.74 9.24
CA LEU A 324 -20.05 8.10 8.66
C LEU A 324 -20.48 6.94 9.59
N PRO A 325 -21.12 7.21 10.73
CA PRO A 325 -21.41 6.18 11.73
C PRO A 325 -22.20 5.00 11.19
N ASP A 326 -23.22 5.24 10.37
CA ASP A 326 -24.08 4.18 9.80
C ASP A 326 -23.29 3.26 8.87
N VAL A 327 -22.43 3.84 8.01
CA VAL A 327 -21.49 3.09 7.14
C VAL A 327 -20.46 2.33 7.97
N GLY A 328 -20.03 2.90 9.10
CA GLY A 328 -19.17 2.23 10.07
C GLY A 328 -19.83 0.97 10.66
N SER A 329 -21.09 1.08 11.08
CA SER A 329 -21.87 -0.06 11.60
C SER A 329 -22.08 -1.15 10.56
N VAL A 330 -22.42 -0.80 9.30
CA VAL A 330 -22.54 -1.77 8.20
C VAL A 330 -21.20 -2.45 7.93
N MET A 331 -20.12 -1.69 7.84
CA MET A 331 -18.77 -2.21 7.66
C MET A 331 -18.37 -3.19 8.78
N GLU A 332 -18.69 -2.87 10.04
CA GLU A 332 -18.39 -3.73 11.18
C GLU A 332 -19.18 -5.05 11.10
N ALA A 333 -20.50 -4.99 10.86
CA ALA A 333 -21.34 -6.18 10.67
C ALA A 333 -20.91 -7.05 9.46
N VAL A 334 -20.47 -6.43 8.36
CA VAL A 334 -19.96 -7.12 7.18
C VAL A 334 -18.67 -7.88 7.49
N LEU A 335 -17.74 -7.28 8.24
CA LEU A 335 -16.48 -7.92 8.62
C LEU A 335 -16.70 -9.06 9.63
N ASP A 336 -17.56 -8.87 10.63
CA ASP A 336 -17.90 -9.90 11.61
C ASP A 336 -18.60 -11.10 10.92
N CYS A 337 -19.54 -10.82 10.01
CA CYS A 337 -20.20 -11.88 9.25
C CYS A 337 -19.23 -12.60 8.30
N ALA A 338 -18.28 -11.87 7.67
CA ALA A 338 -17.25 -12.49 6.85
C ALA A 338 -16.38 -13.46 7.66
N GLN A 339 -16.03 -13.10 8.90
CA GLN A 339 -15.29 -13.97 9.83
C GLN A 339 -16.11 -15.22 10.19
N GLU A 340 -17.37 -15.06 10.61
CA GLU A 340 -18.25 -16.19 10.93
C GLU A 340 -18.44 -17.17 9.78
N LEU A 341 -18.53 -16.66 8.53
CA LEU A 341 -18.66 -17.48 7.34
C LEU A 341 -17.35 -18.18 7.01
N HIS A 342 -16.22 -17.48 7.10
CA HIS A 342 -14.88 -18.03 6.87
C HIS A 342 -14.59 -19.21 7.80
N ASP A 343 -14.92 -19.09 9.08
CA ASP A 343 -14.65 -20.12 10.11
C ASP A 343 -15.47 -21.41 9.93
N ARG A 344 -16.48 -21.39 9.05
CA ARG A 344 -17.28 -22.57 8.67
C ARG A 344 -16.75 -23.26 7.40
N LEU A 345 -15.77 -22.68 6.70
CA LEU A 345 -15.24 -23.21 5.44
C LEU A 345 -14.01 -24.07 5.67
N SER A 346 -13.82 -25.05 4.78
CA SER A 346 -12.58 -25.83 4.75
C SER A 346 -11.39 -24.95 4.33
N GLN A 347 -10.42 -24.88 5.23
CA GLN A 347 -9.18 -24.13 5.07
C GLN A 347 -8.17 -24.94 4.25
N GLU A 348 -7.29 -24.23 3.55
CA GLU A 348 -6.25 -24.83 2.71
C GLU A 348 -4.84 -24.60 3.30
N PRO A 349 -3.86 -25.46 2.98
CA PRO A 349 -2.48 -25.24 3.39
C PRO A 349 -1.97 -23.86 2.91
N PRO A 350 -1.38 -23.03 3.78
CA PRO A 350 -0.86 -21.73 3.38
C PRO A 350 0.18 -21.82 2.26
N THR A 351 0.01 -21.01 1.22
CA THR A 351 0.96 -20.89 0.10
C THR A 351 1.80 -19.63 0.24
N PHE A 352 2.83 -19.46 -0.60
CA PHE A 352 3.45 -18.15 -0.76
C PHE A 352 2.40 -17.16 -1.31
N THR A 353 2.24 -16.01 -0.64
CA THR A 353 1.39 -14.90 -1.07
C THR A 353 2.23 -13.62 -1.19
N HIS A 354 1.85 -12.73 -2.10
CA HIS A 354 2.30 -11.33 -2.18
C HIS A 354 1.82 -10.54 -0.95
N GLY A 355 0.59 -10.76 -0.49
CA GLY A 355 0.02 -10.16 0.72
C GLY A 355 -0.31 -8.66 0.63
N ASP A 356 -0.21 -8.06 -0.55
CA ASP A 356 -0.61 -6.68 -0.88
C ASP A 356 -0.88 -6.54 -2.41
N LEU A 357 -1.43 -7.61 -3.02
CA LEU A 357 -1.57 -7.80 -4.47
C LEU A 357 -2.59 -6.83 -5.10
N LYS A 358 -2.10 -5.65 -5.48
CA LYS A 358 -2.86 -4.67 -6.28
C LYS A 358 -2.50 -4.79 -7.75
N SER A 359 -3.43 -4.44 -8.64
CA SER A 359 -3.19 -4.29 -10.08
C SER A 359 -2.24 -3.13 -10.47
N GLU A 360 -1.66 -2.41 -9.49
CA GLU A 360 -0.50 -1.51 -9.72
C GLU A 360 0.86 -2.16 -9.43
N HIS A 361 0.87 -3.35 -8.81
CA HIS A 361 2.06 -4.15 -8.54
C HIS A 361 2.34 -5.20 -9.62
N LEU A 362 1.39 -5.42 -10.54
CA LEU A 362 1.63 -6.12 -11.80
C LEU A 362 1.83 -5.09 -12.91
N TRP A 363 2.91 -5.22 -13.68
CA TRP A 363 3.27 -4.33 -14.78
C TRP A 363 3.28 -5.07 -16.12
N VAL A 364 2.63 -4.48 -17.12
CA VAL A 364 2.59 -4.99 -18.48
C VAL A 364 3.82 -4.51 -19.25
N PHE A 365 4.53 -5.46 -19.86
CA PHE A 365 5.61 -5.20 -20.81
C PHE A 365 5.50 -6.17 -22.01
N ALA A 366 6.36 -6.00 -23.02
CA ALA A 366 6.23 -6.73 -24.29
C ALA A 366 6.22 -8.27 -24.17
N GLY A 367 6.89 -8.84 -23.15
CA GLY A 367 7.01 -10.28 -22.93
C GLY A 367 6.04 -10.89 -21.91
N GLY A 368 5.22 -10.10 -21.19
CA GLY A 368 4.34 -10.63 -20.15
C GLY A 368 4.04 -9.65 -19.02
N LEU A 369 3.98 -10.17 -17.80
CA LEU A 369 3.79 -9.40 -16.57
C LEU A 369 5.04 -9.40 -15.70
N THR A 370 5.29 -8.30 -14.98
CA THR A 370 6.30 -8.21 -13.92
C THR A 370 5.65 -7.87 -12.59
N VAL A 371 5.85 -8.69 -11.56
CA VAL A 371 5.42 -8.40 -10.17
C VAL A 371 6.47 -7.58 -9.42
N MET A 372 6.02 -6.71 -8.50
CA MET A 372 6.88 -5.88 -7.64
C MET A 372 6.28 -5.68 -6.23
N ASP A 373 7.05 -5.07 -5.31
CA ASP A 373 6.68 -4.74 -3.91
C ASP A 373 6.37 -5.95 -2.99
N LEU A 374 7.26 -6.94 -2.97
CA LEU A 374 7.17 -8.15 -2.12
C LEU A 374 7.45 -7.94 -0.60
N ASP A 375 7.34 -6.71 -0.06
CA ASP A 375 7.48 -6.43 1.40
C ASP A 375 6.52 -7.26 2.25
N SER A 376 5.27 -7.30 1.76
CA SER A 376 4.11 -7.89 2.42
C SER A 376 4.02 -9.40 2.21
N SER A 377 4.97 -9.99 1.47
CA SER A 377 4.99 -11.43 1.19
C SER A 377 5.08 -12.25 2.47
N ARG A 378 4.44 -13.42 2.47
CA ARG A 378 4.36 -14.36 3.60
C ARG A 378 3.54 -15.59 3.21
N LEU A 379 3.47 -16.56 4.11
CA LEU A 379 2.50 -17.64 4.01
C LEU A 379 1.09 -17.10 4.32
N GLY A 380 0.09 -17.57 3.57
CA GLY A 380 -1.32 -17.21 3.76
C GLY A 380 -2.24 -18.05 2.89
N ASP A 381 -3.56 -17.89 3.05
CA ASP A 381 -4.54 -18.46 2.11
C ASP A 381 -4.39 -17.76 0.75
N PRO A 382 -4.18 -18.49 -0.37
CA PRO A 382 -4.12 -17.90 -1.71
C PRO A 382 -5.39 -17.11 -2.08
N ALA A 383 -6.53 -17.38 -1.44
CA ALA A 383 -7.76 -16.61 -1.63
C ALA A 383 -7.63 -15.12 -1.20
N LEU A 384 -6.73 -14.78 -0.26
CA LEU A 384 -6.50 -13.41 0.20
C LEU A 384 -5.94 -12.52 -0.91
N ASP A 385 -4.96 -13.03 -1.65
CA ASP A 385 -4.35 -12.28 -2.77
C ASP A 385 -5.33 -12.14 -3.94
N VAL A 386 -6.02 -13.22 -4.31
CA VAL A 386 -7.03 -13.17 -5.38
C VAL A 386 -8.19 -12.22 -5.01
N GLY A 387 -8.72 -12.32 -3.79
CA GLY A 387 -9.76 -11.41 -3.28
C GLY A 387 -9.30 -9.95 -3.27
N TYR A 388 -8.05 -9.67 -2.88
CA TYR A 388 -7.53 -8.30 -2.93
C TYR A 388 -7.36 -7.79 -4.35
N PHE A 389 -6.85 -8.61 -5.27
CA PHE A 389 -6.70 -8.22 -6.67
C PHE A 389 -8.03 -7.79 -7.27
N LEU A 390 -9.08 -8.59 -7.06
CA LEU A 390 -10.43 -8.34 -7.54
C LEU A 390 -11.03 -7.05 -6.92
N ALA A 391 -10.90 -6.87 -5.60
CA ALA A 391 -11.34 -5.67 -4.91
C ALA A 391 -10.57 -4.39 -5.33
N ASP A 392 -9.25 -4.50 -5.56
CA ASP A 392 -8.43 -3.41 -6.10
C ASP A 392 -8.84 -3.04 -7.54
N TRP A 393 -9.17 -4.04 -8.35
CA TRP A 393 -9.66 -3.82 -9.70
C TRP A 393 -11.00 -3.09 -9.71
N GLN A 394 -12.00 -3.58 -8.97
CA GLN A 394 -13.30 -2.91 -8.80
C GLN A 394 -13.14 -1.46 -8.29
N PHE A 395 -12.26 -1.23 -7.30
CA PHE A 395 -11.98 0.12 -6.78
C PHE A 395 -11.43 1.08 -7.85
N ARG A 396 -10.59 0.60 -8.78
CA ARG A 396 -10.01 1.42 -9.86
C ARG A 396 -10.95 1.58 -11.05
N GLN A 397 -11.68 0.53 -11.38
CA GLN A 397 -12.62 0.45 -12.50
C GLN A 397 -14.06 0.61 -12.01
N ALA A 398 -14.31 1.59 -11.15
CA ALA A 398 -15.62 1.81 -10.51
C ALA A 398 -16.79 2.08 -11.49
N HIS A 399 -16.47 2.31 -12.77
CA HIS A 399 -17.40 2.51 -13.89
C HIS A 399 -17.87 1.21 -14.57
N LEU A 400 -17.29 0.05 -14.24
CA LEU A 400 -17.79 -1.24 -14.73
C LEU A 400 -19.17 -1.52 -14.14
N ASP A 401 -20.06 -2.00 -14.98
CA ASP A 401 -21.36 -2.54 -14.58
C ASP A 401 -21.21 -4.00 -14.11
N GLN A 402 -22.32 -4.68 -13.84
CA GLN A 402 -22.29 -6.07 -13.41
C GLN A 402 -21.73 -7.00 -14.50
N ALA A 403 -22.09 -6.79 -15.76
CA ALA A 403 -21.64 -7.65 -16.87
C ALA A 403 -20.12 -7.55 -17.12
N GLY A 404 -19.58 -6.32 -17.17
CA GLY A 404 -18.14 -6.09 -17.27
C GLY A 404 -17.36 -6.48 -16.00
N THR A 405 -18.03 -6.52 -14.85
CA THR A 405 -17.48 -7.15 -13.65
C THR A 405 -17.41 -8.66 -13.84
N ASP A 406 -18.53 -9.34 -14.16
CA ASP A 406 -18.58 -10.80 -14.30
C ASP A 406 -17.62 -11.33 -15.39
N GLU A 407 -17.52 -10.65 -16.54
CA GLU A 407 -16.52 -10.97 -17.59
C GLU A 407 -15.08 -10.89 -17.05
N MET A 408 -14.80 -9.94 -16.16
CA MET A 408 -13.49 -9.81 -15.52
C MET A 408 -13.21 -10.94 -14.53
N TYR A 409 -14.21 -11.37 -13.75
CA TYR A 409 -14.10 -12.54 -12.86
C TYR A 409 -13.78 -13.79 -13.66
N GLU A 410 -14.61 -14.09 -14.67
CA GLU A 410 -14.43 -15.27 -15.51
C GLU A 410 -13.08 -15.23 -16.24
N SER A 411 -12.67 -14.08 -16.77
CA SER A 411 -11.37 -13.94 -17.44
C SER A 411 -10.20 -14.19 -16.50
N PHE A 412 -10.21 -13.61 -15.29
CA PHE A 412 -9.14 -13.80 -14.30
C PHE A 412 -9.12 -15.24 -13.78
N LEU A 413 -10.27 -15.78 -13.37
CA LEU A 413 -10.38 -17.14 -12.82
C LEU A 413 -10.12 -18.23 -13.86
N ALA A 414 -10.41 -17.99 -15.14
CA ALA A 414 -10.05 -18.92 -16.21
C ALA A 414 -8.54 -18.96 -16.51
N GLY A 415 -7.75 -18.00 -16.01
CA GLY A 415 -6.28 -18.07 -15.95
C GLY A 415 -5.75 -18.56 -14.61
N TYR A 416 -6.39 -18.13 -13.51
CA TYR A 416 -6.14 -18.63 -12.17
C TYR A 416 -6.83 -19.99 -11.97
N VAL A 417 -6.30 -21.05 -12.60
CA VAL A 417 -6.90 -22.39 -12.52
C VAL A 417 -6.84 -22.93 -11.08
N PRO A 418 -7.96 -23.13 -10.37
CA PRO A 418 -7.95 -23.84 -9.11
C PRO A 418 -7.82 -25.33 -9.39
N ARG A 419 -6.85 -26.00 -8.78
CA ARG A 419 -6.96 -27.46 -8.58
C ARG A 419 -8.17 -27.66 -7.66
N ALA A 420 -9.29 -28.10 -8.25
CA ALA A 420 -10.64 -28.00 -7.72
C ALA A 420 -10.81 -28.38 -6.23
N LEU A 421 -10.69 -27.38 -5.36
CA LEU A 421 -11.06 -27.47 -3.95
C LEU A 421 -12.41 -26.76 -3.75
N LYS A 422 -13.31 -27.47 -3.07
CA LYS A 422 -14.77 -27.27 -3.10
C LYS A 422 -15.25 -25.86 -2.73
N ASP A 423 -14.46 -25.16 -1.91
CA ASP A 423 -14.82 -23.87 -1.30
C ASP A 423 -13.88 -22.72 -1.68
N PHE A 424 -12.86 -22.94 -2.53
CA PHE A 424 -11.87 -21.90 -2.90
C PHE A 424 -12.56 -20.64 -3.45
N SER A 425 -13.53 -20.78 -4.36
CA SER A 425 -14.29 -19.64 -4.90
C SER A 425 -15.11 -18.90 -3.84
N ILE A 426 -15.59 -19.59 -2.80
CA ILE A 426 -16.30 -18.96 -1.68
C ILE A 426 -15.32 -18.18 -0.80
N ARG A 427 -14.15 -18.75 -0.48
CA ARG A 427 -13.11 -18.04 0.28
C ARG A 427 -12.61 -16.81 -0.48
N VAL A 428 -12.46 -16.88 -1.81
CA VAL A 428 -12.13 -15.71 -2.66
C VAL A 428 -13.16 -14.61 -2.52
N ARG A 429 -14.47 -14.92 -2.58
CA ARG A 429 -15.54 -13.90 -2.45
C ARG A 429 -15.61 -13.31 -1.04
N LEU A 430 -15.36 -14.09 0.01
CA LEU A 430 -15.21 -13.56 1.37
C LEU A 430 -13.98 -12.63 1.50
N CYS A 431 -12.84 -13.02 0.93
CA CYS A 431 -11.64 -12.18 0.90
C CYS A 431 -11.88 -10.88 0.15
N GLU A 432 -12.50 -10.94 -1.03
CA GLU A 432 -12.89 -9.77 -1.80
C GLU A 432 -13.76 -8.79 -1.01
N ALA A 433 -14.80 -9.26 -0.31
CA ALA A 433 -15.64 -8.39 0.52
C ALA A 433 -14.80 -7.63 1.58
N VAL A 434 -13.99 -8.37 2.35
CA VAL A 434 -13.06 -7.78 3.34
C VAL A 434 -12.09 -6.78 2.68
N GLU A 435 -11.63 -7.08 1.48
CA GLU A 435 -10.67 -6.27 0.72
C GLU A 435 -11.30 -5.04 0.02
N LEU A 436 -12.61 -5.06 -0.28
CA LEU A 436 -13.40 -3.88 -0.67
C LEU A 436 -13.49 -2.88 0.48
N VAL A 437 -13.78 -3.35 1.70
CA VAL A 437 -13.72 -2.53 2.91
C VAL A 437 -12.32 -1.94 3.12
N LYS A 438 -11.26 -2.75 2.94
CA LYS A 438 -9.88 -2.26 2.99
C LYS A 438 -9.61 -1.16 1.96
N CYS A 439 -10.20 -1.24 0.77
CA CYS A 439 -10.10 -0.19 -0.24
C CYS A 439 -10.81 1.10 0.21
N ALA A 440 -12.05 1.01 0.71
CA ALA A 440 -12.77 2.14 1.29
C ALA A 440 -11.93 2.84 2.39
N VAL A 441 -11.46 2.05 3.36
CA VAL A 441 -10.72 2.52 4.54
C VAL A 441 -9.32 3.07 4.24
N ARG A 442 -8.60 2.52 3.26
CA ARG A 442 -7.16 2.83 3.07
C ARG A 442 -6.84 3.70 1.85
N ARG A 443 -7.80 3.91 0.93
CA ARG A 443 -7.49 4.39 -0.42
C ARG A 443 -8.32 5.57 -0.90
N VAL A 444 -9.61 5.63 -0.55
CA VAL A 444 -10.43 6.83 -0.81
C VAL A 444 -9.87 7.98 0.04
N GLN A 445 -9.46 9.09 -0.58
CA GLN A 445 -8.79 10.17 0.18
C GLN A 445 -9.79 11.12 0.81
N LEU A 446 -9.60 11.46 2.09
CA LEU A 446 -10.50 12.35 2.86
C LEU A 446 -10.73 13.75 2.24
N PHE A 447 -9.85 14.16 1.31
CA PHE A 447 -9.94 15.42 0.57
C PHE A 447 -10.62 15.31 -0.81
N GLU A 448 -10.96 14.10 -1.29
CA GLU A 448 -11.77 13.88 -2.51
C GLU A 448 -13.24 14.25 -2.23
N ASN A 449 -13.90 15.03 -3.11
CA ASN A 449 -15.24 15.60 -2.85
C ASN A 449 -16.31 14.52 -2.58
N ASP A 450 -16.15 13.40 -3.26
CA ASP A 450 -16.92 12.17 -3.28
C ASP A 450 -16.46 11.13 -2.24
N TRP A 451 -15.55 11.48 -1.31
CA TRP A 451 -15.03 10.54 -0.30
C TRP A 451 -16.14 9.77 0.43
N ALA A 452 -17.21 10.47 0.83
CA ALA A 452 -18.32 9.84 1.54
C ALA A 452 -19.06 8.84 0.66
N LEU A 453 -19.46 9.27 -0.54
CA LEU A 453 -20.15 8.44 -1.54
C LEU A 453 -19.33 7.18 -1.88
N ARG A 454 -18.06 7.35 -2.29
CA ARG A 454 -17.19 6.22 -2.66
C ARG A 454 -16.89 5.28 -1.48
N THR A 455 -16.85 5.79 -0.26
CA THR A 455 -16.69 4.95 0.95
C THR A 455 -17.94 4.12 1.19
N THR A 456 -19.13 4.73 1.08
CA THR A 456 -20.42 4.04 1.19
C THR A 456 -20.57 2.96 0.10
N GLU A 457 -20.39 3.32 -1.18
CA GLU A 457 -20.54 2.41 -2.32
C GLU A 457 -19.65 1.15 -2.21
N LEU A 458 -18.42 1.29 -1.70
CA LEU A 458 -17.50 0.16 -1.51
C LEU A 458 -17.93 -0.75 -0.34
N VAL A 459 -18.53 -0.19 0.71
CA VAL A 459 -19.07 -0.96 1.85
C VAL A 459 -20.38 -1.64 1.46
N GLU A 460 -21.26 -0.99 0.70
CA GLU A 460 -22.50 -1.58 0.14
C GLU A 460 -22.19 -2.72 -0.84
N ARG A 461 -21.21 -2.53 -1.75
CA ARG A 461 -20.71 -3.63 -2.62
C ARG A 461 -20.18 -4.79 -1.79
N SER A 462 -19.41 -4.51 -0.74
CA SER A 462 -18.92 -5.56 0.17
C SER A 462 -20.06 -6.31 0.86
N GLN A 463 -21.11 -5.62 1.31
CA GLN A 463 -22.30 -6.24 1.89
C GLN A 463 -23.00 -7.16 0.87
N ALA A 464 -23.23 -6.67 -0.36
CA ALA A 464 -23.86 -7.45 -1.41
C ALA A 464 -23.10 -8.75 -1.75
N VAL A 465 -21.75 -8.73 -1.69
CA VAL A 465 -20.92 -9.93 -1.87
C VAL A 465 -21.09 -10.91 -0.69
N ILE A 466 -21.16 -10.43 0.56
CA ILE A 466 -21.43 -11.29 1.72
C ILE A 466 -22.82 -11.94 1.64
N GLU A 467 -23.85 -11.17 1.31
CA GLU A 467 -25.21 -11.70 1.12
C GLU A 467 -25.26 -12.76 0.00
N ASP A 468 -24.47 -12.59 -1.06
CA ASP A 468 -24.39 -13.57 -2.14
C ASP A 468 -23.68 -14.86 -1.74
N VAL A 469 -22.60 -14.76 -0.96
CA VAL A 469 -21.94 -15.91 -0.34
C VAL A 469 -22.90 -16.66 0.60
N GLN A 470 -23.66 -15.94 1.43
CA GLN A 470 -24.69 -16.54 2.29
C GLN A 470 -25.74 -17.30 1.48
N ARG A 471 -26.33 -16.67 0.44
CA ARG A 471 -27.29 -17.33 -0.46
C ARG A 471 -26.70 -18.60 -1.08
N THR A 472 -25.47 -18.52 -1.56
CA THR A 472 -24.75 -19.65 -2.18
C THR A 472 -24.55 -20.81 -1.20
N LEU A 473 -24.15 -20.52 0.04
CA LEU A 473 -23.99 -21.53 1.09
C LEU A 473 -25.31 -22.17 1.51
N VAL A 474 -26.40 -21.38 1.63
CA VAL A 474 -27.74 -21.91 1.89
C VAL A 474 -28.22 -22.82 0.76
N LEU A 475 -27.98 -22.46 -0.50
CA LEU A 475 -28.34 -23.30 -1.65
C LEU A 475 -27.53 -24.60 -1.72
N ARG A 476 -26.23 -24.55 -1.36
CA ARG A 476 -25.40 -25.76 -1.20
C ARG A 476 -25.93 -26.67 -0.09
N GLY A 477 -26.30 -26.11 1.07
CA GLY A 477 -26.89 -26.87 2.17
C GLY A 477 -28.23 -27.53 1.81
N ARG A 478 -29.10 -26.83 1.07
CA ARG A 478 -30.39 -27.37 0.58
C ARG A 478 -30.24 -28.49 -0.45
N ARG A 479 -29.12 -28.55 -1.19
CA ARG A 479 -28.84 -29.62 -2.18
C ARG A 479 -28.39 -30.95 -1.55
N PHE A 480 -28.13 -30.99 -0.24
CA PHE A 480 -27.92 -32.24 0.51
C PHE A 480 -28.94 -32.37 1.66
N PRO A 481 -30.22 -32.68 1.38
CA PRO A 481 -31.07 -33.29 2.38
C PRO A 481 -30.49 -34.67 2.72
N LEU A 482 -30.36 -34.96 4.02
CA LEU A 482 -30.12 -36.32 4.49
C LEU A 482 -31.13 -37.27 3.83
N ALA A 483 -30.63 -38.28 3.12
CA ALA A 483 -31.46 -39.39 2.67
C ALA A 483 -32.01 -40.10 3.91
N ARG A 484 -33.25 -39.76 4.31
CA ARG A 484 -33.99 -40.59 5.24
C ARG A 484 -34.15 -41.96 4.60
N SER A 485 -33.63 -42.98 5.26
CA SER A 485 -33.76 -44.37 4.87
C SER A 485 -35.23 -44.71 4.63
N PHE A 486 -35.59 -44.94 3.38
CA PHE A 486 -36.83 -45.61 3.02
C PHE A 486 -36.60 -47.10 3.25
N ASP A 487 -37.24 -47.68 4.26
CA ASP A 487 -37.30 -49.13 4.46
C ASP A 487 -38.71 -49.62 4.12
N PRO A 488 -38.91 -50.20 2.91
CA PRO A 488 -40.19 -50.73 2.48
C PRO A 488 -40.30 -52.26 2.72
N THR A 489 -39.77 -52.79 3.82
CA THR A 489 -39.73 -54.26 4.07
C THR A 489 -40.20 -54.70 5.47
N SER A 490 -41.44 -54.39 5.85
CA SER A 490 -42.13 -55.10 6.96
C SER A 490 -43.64 -55.30 6.77
N ALA A 491 -44.04 -55.88 5.63
CA ALA A 491 -45.44 -56.21 5.32
C ALA A 491 -45.72 -57.73 5.14
N GLY A 492 -45.48 -58.52 6.20
CA GLY A 492 -46.39 -59.58 6.64
C GLY A 492 -46.30 -61.01 6.08
N LYS A 493 -46.67 -61.97 6.97
CA LYS A 493 -46.95 -63.42 6.76
C LYS A 493 -45.67 -64.25 6.53
N SER A 494 -45.43 -65.45 7.08
CA SER A 494 -46.23 -66.49 7.78
C SER A 494 -45.22 -67.48 8.47
N ARG A 495 -45.52 -68.47 9.34
CA ARG A 495 -46.75 -69.06 9.92
C ARG A 495 -46.40 -70.00 11.11
N TYR A 496 -47.41 -70.37 11.92
CA TYR A 496 -47.58 -71.65 12.67
C TYR A 496 -46.62 -72.16 13.77
N LEU A 497 -47.24 -72.39 14.94
CA LEU A 497 -47.23 -73.59 15.82
C LEU A 497 -46.02 -73.99 16.70
N GLN A 498 -46.42 -74.27 17.97
CA GLN A 498 -45.74 -74.93 19.11
C GLN A 498 -44.64 -74.15 19.82
#